data_AF-A0A661JXQ9-F1
#
_entry.id   AF-A0A661JXQ9-F1
#
_cell.length_a   1.000
_cell.length_b   1.000
_cell.length_c   1.000
_cell.angle_alpha   90.00
_cell.angle_beta   90.00
_cell.angle_gamma   90.00
#
_symmetry.space_group_name_H-M   'P 1'
#
loop_
_entity.id
_entity.type
_entity.pdbx_description
1 polymer ?
#
loop_
_entity_poly.entity_id
_entity_poly.type
_entity_poly.pdbx_seq_one_letter_code
_entity_poly.pdbx_strand_id
1 'polypeptide(L)'
;HLWRARLRPELSEWLRDGLGPQPLVLAFHAPILPLGDGRYADVWDESAGKLLEMLSEHEVLAMITGHWHRNLEYTLEAGGNPIRLIATGSLMGYQWTGIPPHYWFPTRPGYRLFCIRKGRLHTFWRELWTQVQANIVWVGPVHTGGPRPQVRPVRIFSQVRLKAEGYALGEEVVEMDWSLCLPAPNELGRSGWNALRWRPMKRAFGALWSEWEADLDPLDVEPGSYILVVRARTGSGGLAYDAVPVEVSREPSPVPAKAGPKGVFELTGLRE
;
A
#
# COMPACT_ATOMS: atom_id res chain seq x y z
N HIS A 1 -31.51 5.97 -4.92
CA HIS A 1 -30.67 7.04 -5.48
C HIS A 1 -29.22 6.56 -5.51
N LEU A 2 -28.67 6.27 -6.69
CA LEU A 2 -27.26 5.87 -6.81
C LEU A 2 -26.40 7.13 -6.73
N TRP A 3 -25.65 7.26 -5.65
CA TRP A 3 -24.61 8.29 -5.51
C TRP A 3 -23.54 8.09 -6.60
N ARG A 4 -23.01 9.19 -7.15
CA ARG A 4 -21.92 9.19 -8.15
C ARG A 4 -20.84 10.17 -7.75
N ALA A 5 -19.59 9.75 -7.82
CA ALA A 5 -18.45 10.64 -7.72
C ALA A 5 -18.33 11.47 -9.02
N ARG A 6 -18.18 12.79 -8.88
CA ARG A 6 -18.00 13.70 -10.03
C ARG A 6 -17.31 15.00 -9.62
N LEU A 7 -16.48 15.53 -10.51
CA LEU A 7 -15.97 16.90 -10.44
C LEU A 7 -16.92 17.82 -11.21
N ARG A 8 -17.62 18.69 -10.47
CA ARG A 8 -18.53 19.67 -11.09
C ARG A 8 -17.74 20.75 -11.85
N PRO A 9 -18.30 21.36 -12.91
CA PRO A 9 -17.62 22.41 -13.68
C PRO A 9 -17.08 23.55 -12.82
N GLU A 10 -17.84 24.02 -11.83
CA GLU A 10 -17.44 25.13 -10.97
C GLU A 10 -16.22 24.77 -10.09
N LEU A 11 -16.12 23.50 -9.69
CA LEU A 11 -14.95 23.00 -8.96
C LEU A 11 -13.75 22.79 -9.88
N SER A 12 -13.98 22.43 -11.14
CA SER A 12 -12.93 22.28 -12.16
C SER A 12 -12.28 23.63 -12.46
N GLU A 13 -13.08 24.68 -12.66
CA GLU A 13 -12.59 26.04 -12.86
C GLU A 13 -11.83 26.55 -11.64
N TRP A 14 -12.40 26.40 -10.45
CA TRP A 14 -11.74 26.77 -9.20
C TRP A 14 -10.40 26.04 -8.99
N LEU A 15 -10.32 24.75 -9.34
CA LEU A 15 -9.06 24.00 -9.30
C LEU A 15 -8.04 24.59 -10.27
N ARG A 16 -8.41 24.86 -11.53
CA ARG A 16 -7.50 25.45 -12.53
C ARG A 16 -6.91 26.77 -12.06
N ASP A 17 -7.74 27.64 -11.46
CA ASP A 17 -7.27 28.93 -10.93
C ASP A 17 -6.32 28.77 -9.74
N GLY A 18 -6.49 27.70 -8.95
CA GLY A 18 -5.65 27.38 -7.81
C GLY A 18 -4.39 26.57 -8.12
N LEU A 19 -4.25 26.03 -9.34
CA LEU A 19 -3.09 25.25 -9.76
C LEU A 19 -1.91 26.17 -10.07
N GLY A 20 -1.01 26.29 -9.09
CA GLY A 20 0.23 27.06 -9.22
C GLY A 20 1.45 26.20 -9.62
N PRO A 21 2.65 26.81 -9.63
CA PRO A 21 3.90 26.12 -9.89
C PRO A 21 4.42 25.29 -8.68
N GLN A 22 3.77 25.38 -7.52
CA GLN A 22 4.21 24.65 -6.32
C GLN A 22 3.77 23.18 -6.36
N PRO A 23 4.53 22.27 -5.72
CA PRO A 23 4.13 20.88 -5.58
C PRO A 23 2.76 20.74 -4.89
N LEU A 24 1.83 20.03 -5.52
CA LEU A 24 0.45 19.91 -5.07
C LEU A 24 0.21 18.60 -4.29
N VAL A 25 -0.59 18.70 -3.23
CA VAL A 25 -1.29 17.56 -2.64
C VAL A 25 -2.79 17.82 -2.74
N LEU A 26 -3.52 16.98 -3.46
CA LEU A 26 -4.97 17.10 -3.61
C LEU A 26 -5.68 16.07 -2.72
N ALA A 27 -6.57 16.51 -1.83
CA ALA A 27 -7.35 15.61 -1.00
C ALA A 27 -8.83 15.61 -1.39
N PHE A 28 -9.42 14.42 -1.56
CA PHE A 28 -10.84 14.24 -1.87
C PHE A 28 -11.33 12.87 -1.41
N HIS A 29 -12.64 12.66 -1.29
CA HIS A 29 -13.15 11.47 -0.61
C HIS A 29 -12.97 10.18 -1.41
N ALA A 30 -13.50 10.13 -2.64
CA ALA A 30 -13.66 8.90 -3.40
C ALA A 30 -12.46 8.63 -4.33
N PRO A 31 -11.69 7.54 -4.16
CA PRO A 31 -10.54 7.22 -4.98
C PRO A 31 -10.89 7.05 -6.46
N ILE A 32 -9.95 7.40 -7.33
CA ILE A 32 -10.08 7.21 -8.78
C ILE A 32 -9.35 5.92 -9.15
N LEU A 33 -10.10 4.95 -9.66
CA LEU A 33 -9.58 3.67 -10.13
C LEU A 33 -10.11 3.39 -11.53
N PRO A 34 -9.27 3.50 -12.57
CA PRO A 34 -9.63 3.13 -13.93
C PRO A 34 -9.90 1.63 -14.04
N LEU A 35 -11.00 1.25 -14.69
CA LEU A 35 -11.41 -0.15 -14.92
C LEU A 35 -11.10 -0.63 -16.35
N GLY A 36 -10.44 0.19 -17.16
CA GLY A 36 -10.37 0.03 -18.62
C GLY A 36 -11.50 0.81 -19.30
N ASP A 37 -11.58 0.75 -20.64
CA ASP A 37 -12.70 1.26 -21.49
C ASP A 37 -13.28 2.66 -21.19
N GLY A 38 -12.52 3.52 -20.51
CA GLY A 38 -12.97 4.84 -20.06
C GLY A 38 -13.84 4.83 -18.80
N ARG A 39 -14.06 3.67 -18.17
CA ARG A 39 -14.82 3.54 -16.92
C ARG A 39 -13.90 3.63 -15.69
N TYR A 40 -14.54 4.00 -14.58
CA TYR A 40 -13.90 4.15 -13.29
C TYR A 40 -14.74 3.47 -12.18
N ALA A 41 -14.09 3.04 -11.11
CA ALA A 41 -14.76 2.55 -9.90
C ALA A 41 -15.55 3.66 -9.18
N ASP A 42 -16.34 3.29 -8.16
CA ASP A 42 -17.19 4.21 -7.36
C ASP A 42 -18.15 5.09 -8.17
N VAL A 43 -18.48 4.63 -9.38
CA VAL A 43 -19.38 5.34 -10.30
C VAL A 43 -18.88 6.77 -10.61
N TRP A 44 -17.56 6.95 -10.62
CA TRP A 44 -16.92 8.14 -11.21
C TRP A 44 -17.38 8.32 -12.65
N ASP A 45 -17.79 9.53 -13.01
CA ASP A 45 -18.06 9.89 -14.41
C ASP A 45 -16.77 10.31 -15.16
N GLU A 46 -16.93 10.73 -16.42
CA GLU A 46 -15.82 11.17 -17.29
C GLU A 46 -14.97 12.30 -16.69
N SER A 47 -15.47 13.03 -15.68
CA SER A 47 -14.73 14.10 -15.03
C SER A 47 -13.51 13.60 -14.26
N ALA A 48 -13.45 12.31 -13.89
CA ALA A 48 -12.25 11.69 -13.32
C ALA A 48 -11.06 11.80 -14.29
N GLY A 49 -11.27 11.47 -15.57
CA GLY A 49 -10.24 11.56 -16.59
C GLY A 49 -9.77 12.99 -16.80
N LYS A 50 -10.71 13.94 -16.88
CA LYS A 50 -10.40 15.37 -17.03
C LYS A 50 -9.60 15.93 -15.85
N LEU A 51 -9.92 15.48 -14.63
CA LEU A 51 -9.14 15.84 -13.44
C LEU A 51 -7.72 15.27 -13.52
N LEU A 52 -7.57 14.00 -13.90
CA LEU A 52 -6.27 13.37 -14.01
C LEU A 52 -5.40 14.01 -15.11
N GLU A 53 -5.98 14.33 -16.26
CA GLU A 53 -5.31 15.07 -17.34
C GLU A 53 -4.82 16.44 -16.84
N MET A 54 -5.72 17.21 -16.23
CA MET A 54 -5.39 18.51 -15.63
C MET A 54 -4.23 18.38 -14.64
N LEU A 55 -4.30 17.42 -13.71
CA LEU A 55 -3.27 17.22 -12.71
C LEU A 55 -1.94 16.74 -13.29
N SER A 56 -1.96 15.99 -14.39
CA SER A 56 -0.73 15.45 -15.03
C SER A 56 0.16 16.53 -15.63
N GLU A 57 -0.36 17.73 -15.85
CA GLU A 57 0.38 18.89 -16.36
C GLU A 57 1.14 19.65 -15.26
N HIS A 58 0.93 19.29 -13.99
CA HIS A 58 1.52 19.96 -12.84
C HIS A 58 2.39 19.02 -11.99
N GLU A 59 3.23 19.59 -11.12
CA GLU A 59 3.98 18.82 -10.13
C GLU A 59 3.05 18.36 -9.00
N VAL A 60 2.45 17.18 -9.13
CA VAL A 60 1.57 16.61 -8.10
C VAL A 60 2.31 15.58 -7.27
N LEU A 61 2.49 15.85 -5.97
CA LEU A 61 3.13 14.92 -5.04
C LEU A 61 2.25 13.70 -4.76
N ALA A 62 0.94 13.92 -4.56
CA ALA A 62 -0.05 12.87 -4.45
C ALA A 62 -1.49 13.38 -4.47
N MET A 63 -2.41 12.47 -4.78
CA MET A 63 -3.82 12.54 -4.41
C MET A 63 -4.07 11.72 -3.14
N ILE A 64 -4.73 12.29 -2.14
CA ILE A 64 -5.06 11.62 -0.87
C ILE A 64 -6.57 11.37 -0.82
N THR A 65 -6.95 10.12 -0.59
CA THR A 65 -8.35 9.67 -0.64
C THR A 65 -8.74 8.77 0.53
N GLY A 66 -10.03 8.49 0.69
CA GLY A 66 -10.57 7.64 1.75
C GLY A 66 -11.57 6.64 1.18
N HIS A 67 -12.86 6.84 1.50
CA HIS A 67 -14.05 6.14 1.00
C HIS A 67 -14.07 4.59 1.14
N TRP A 68 -13.13 3.89 0.52
CA TRP A 68 -13.00 2.43 0.61
C TRP A 68 -12.55 1.93 1.96
N HIS A 69 -12.04 2.83 2.81
CA HIS A 69 -11.42 2.49 4.07
C HIS A 69 -10.29 1.48 3.91
N ARG A 70 -9.55 1.61 2.80
CA ARG A 70 -8.41 0.78 2.44
C ARG A 70 -7.15 1.61 2.58
N ASN A 71 -6.18 1.09 3.31
CA ASN A 71 -4.82 1.58 3.19
C ASN A 71 -4.27 1.03 1.88
N LEU A 72 -4.09 1.88 0.89
CA LEU A 72 -3.63 1.49 -0.44
C LEU A 72 -2.86 2.64 -1.06
N GLU A 73 -1.90 2.30 -1.90
CA GLU A 73 -1.19 3.26 -2.73
C GLU A 73 -0.97 2.66 -4.11
N TYR A 74 -1.18 3.47 -5.15
CA TYR A 74 -0.88 3.11 -6.53
C TYR A 74 -0.58 4.35 -7.35
N THR A 75 0.04 4.12 -8.50
CA THR A 75 0.30 5.14 -9.51
C THR A 75 -0.80 5.09 -10.56
N LEU A 76 -1.35 6.26 -10.87
CA LEU A 76 -2.25 6.47 -11.99
C LEU A 76 -1.45 7.01 -13.17
N GLU A 77 -1.47 6.26 -14.26
CA GLU A 77 -0.92 6.70 -15.53
C GLU A 77 -1.95 7.63 -16.18
N ALA A 78 -1.69 8.93 -16.16
CA ALA A 78 -2.57 9.94 -16.74
C ALA A 78 -1.73 10.97 -17.49
N GLY A 79 -2.08 11.23 -18.75
CA GLY A 79 -1.42 12.26 -19.56
C GLY A 79 0.11 12.17 -19.56
N GLY A 80 0.76 13.31 -19.27
CA GLY A 80 2.21 13.47 -19.36
C GLY A 80 3.01 13.00 -18.14
N ASN A 81 2.44 13.08 -16.93
CA ASN A 81 3.12 12.71 -15.67
C ASN A 81 2.26 11.75 -14.81
N PRO A 82 2.86 10.65 -14.30
CA PRO A 82 2.16 9.73 -13.43
C PRO A 82 1.80 10.38 -12.08
N ILE A 83 0.60 10.08 -11.57
CA ILE A 83 0.09 10.65 -10.31
C ILE A 83 -0.02 9.56 -9.25
N ARG A 84 0.65 9.76 -8.11
CA ARG A 84 0.52 8.89 -6.94
C ARG A 84 -0.85 9.10 -6.28
N LEU A 85 -1.63 8.05 -6.09
CA LEU A 85 -2.86 8.08 -5.29
C LEU A 85 -2.68 7.25 -4.02
N ILE A 86 -2.96 7.87 -2.87
CA ILE A 86 -2.87 7.29 -1.53
C ILE A 86 -4.28 7.22 -0.96
N ALA A 87 -4.84 6.02 -0.83
CA ALA A 87 -6.06 5.80 -0.07
C ALA A 87 -5.70 5.55 1.41
N THR A 88 -6.42 6.23 2.30
CA THR A 88 -6.30 6.06 3.75
C THR A 88 -7.34 5.05 4.25
N GLY A 89 -6.92 4.17 5.16
CA GLY A 89 -7.83 3.28 5.88
C GLY A 89 -8.81 4.05 6.79
N SER A 90 -9.77 3.34 7.38
CA SER A 90 -10.66 3.93 8.38
C SER A 90 -10.02 3.96 9.76
N LEU A 91 -10.26 5.06 10.49
CA LEU A 91 -9.95 5.18 11.91
C LEU A 91 -10.57 4.07 12.75
N MET A 92 -11.73 3.57 12.33
CA MET A 92 -12.48 2.55 13.06
C MET A 92 -12.02 1.12 12.77
N GLY A 93 -11.06 0.91 11.86
CA GLY A 93 -10.57 -0.43 11.55
C GLY A 93 -11.63 -1.28 10.84
N TYR A 94 -12.26 -0.72 9.82
CA TYR A 94 -13.14 -1.47 8.92
C TYR A 94 -12.80 -1.15 7.48
N GLN A 95 -12.72 -2.15 6.63
CA GLN A 95 -12.58 -1.99 5.19
C GLN A 95 -13.92 -2.20 4.50
N TRP A 96 -14.30 -1.30 3.59
CA TRP A 96 -15.48 -1.45 2.74
C TRP A 96 -15.16 -2.35 1.54
N THR A 97 -15.99 -3.36 1.30
CA THR A 97 -15.86 -4.31 0.18
C THR A 97 -16.91 -4.10 -0.90
N GLY A 98 -18.03 -3.43 -0.58
CA GLY A 98 -19.15 -3.27 -1.51
C GLY A 98 -19.91 -4.57 -1.80
N ILE A 99 -19.62 -5.68 -1.10
CA ILE A 99 -20.21 -7.00 -1.34
C ILE A 99 -21.21 -7.35 -0.22
N PRO A 100 -22.51 -7.54 -0.51
CA PRO A 100 -23.48 -8.06 0.46
C PRO A 100 -23.18 -9.51 0.90
N PRO A 101 -23.64 -9.98 2.08
CA PRO A 101 -24.40 -9.24 3.09
C PRO A 101 -23.51 -8.41 4.03
N HIS A 102 -22.22 -8.75 4.11
CA HIS A 102 -21.24 -8.03 4.91
C HIS A 102 -20.46 -7.09 4.01
N TYR A 103 -21.00 -5.89 3.82
CA TYR A 103 -20.35 -4.84 3.02
C TYR A 103 -18.96 -4.44 3.57
N TRP A 104 -18.57 -4.92 4.76
CA TRP A 104 -17.39 -4.49 5.51
C TRP A 104 -16.76 -5.69 6.24
N PHE A 105 -15.45 -5.65 6.44
CA PHE A 105 -14.74 -6.57 7.34
C PHE A 105 -13.73 -5.80 8.22
N PRO A 106 -13.41 -6.31 9.42
CA PRO A 106 -12.52 -5.62 10.34
C PRO A 106 -11.07 -5.57 9.81
N THR A 107 -10.43 -4.42 9.99
CA THR A 107 -9.01 -4.15 9.73
C THR A 107 -8.39 -3.49 10.96
N ARG A 108 -7.07 -3.24 10.96
CA ARG A 108 -6.46 -2.55 12.11
C ARG A 108 -6.83 -1.06 12.09
N PRO A 109 -7.43 -0.53 13.17
CA PRO A 109 -7.77 0.88 13.27
C PRO A 109 -6.51 1.74 13.31
N GLY A 110 -6.58 2.94 12.74
CA GLY A 110 -5.40 3.79 12.60
C GLY A 110 -5.65 5.06 11.81
N TYR A 111 -4.59 5.84 11.59
CA TYR A 111 -4.64 7.06 10.79
C TYR A 111 -3.35 7.20 9.99
N ARG A 112 -3.42 7.94 8.88
CA ARG A 112 -2.24 8.20 8.04
C ARG A 112 -1.52 9.46 8.50
N LEU A 113 -0.21 9.36 8.71
CA LEU A 113 0.70 10.49 8.87
C LEU A 113 1.31 10.86 7.52
N PHE A 114 1.51 12.15 7.30
CA PHE A 114 2.14 12.71 6.09
C PHE A 114 3.30 13.62 6.50
N CYS A 115 4.43 13.50 5.82
CA CYS A 115 5.58 14.39 6.01
C CYS A 115 6.15 14.78 4.66
N ILE A 116 6.24 16.08 4.39
CA ILE A 116 6.89 16.60 3.19
C ILE A 116 8.31 17.04 3.58
N ARG A 117 9.32 16.42 2.99
CA ARG A 117 10.73 16.75 3.24
C ARG A 117 11.51 16.72 1.93
N LYS A 118 12.25 17.81 1.65
CA LYS A 118 13.04 17.95 0.41
C LYS A 118 12.23 17.64 -0.87
N GLY A 119 11.01 18.15 -0.95
CA GLY A 119 10.11 17.94 -2.11
C GLY A 119 9.54 16.53 -2.22
N ARG A 120 9.72 15.64 -1.24
CA ARG A 120 9.16 14.28 -1.24
C ARG A 120 8.08 14.13 -0.18
N LEU A 121 6.97 13.51 -0.56
CA LEU A 121 5.90 13.11 0.36
C LEU A 121 6.16 11.72 0.93
N HIS A 122 6.43 11.65 2.23
CA HIS A 122 6.50 10.44 3.02
C HIS A 122 5.16 10.20 3.71
N THR A 123 4.75 8.94 3.83
CA THR A 123 3.47 8.58 4.45
C THR A 123 3.62 7.37 5.34
N PHE A 124 2.86 7.30 6.43
CA PHE A 124 2.89 6.18 7.34
C PHE A 124 1.49 5.87 7.86
N TRP A 125 1.09 4.61 7.92
CA TRP A 125 -0.15 4.22 8.58
C TRP A 125 0.12 3.88 10.04
N ARG A 126 -0.35 4.75 10.94
CA ARG A 126 -0.22 4.58 12.38
C ARG A 126 -1.40 3.79 12.92
N GLU A 127 -1.15 2.59 13.43
CA GLU A 127 -2.16 1.80 14.11
C GLU A 127 -2.49 2.39 15.49
N LEU A 128 -3.75 2.34 15.89
CA LEU A 128 -4.14 2.71 17.25
C LEU A 128 -3.66 1.65 18.24
N TRP A 129 -3.30 2.08 19.44
CA TRP A 129 -2.93 1.24 20.59
C TRP A 129 -1.66 0.38 20.46
N THR A 130 -1.05 0.31 19.28
CA THR A 130 0.22 -0.39 19.06
C THR A 130 1.39 0.41 19.64
N GLN A 131 2.20 -0.19 20.52
CA GLN A 131 3.38 0.48 21.11
C GLN A 131 4.59 0.49 20.17
N VAL A 132 4.89 -0.67 19.58
CA VAL A 132 5.91 -0.85 18.53
C VAL A 132 5.21 -1.45 17.33
N GLN A 133 5.48 -0.89 16.15
CA GLN A 133 4.84 -1.26 14.90
C GLN A 133 5.92 -1.53 13.85
N ALA A 134 5.72 -2.61 13.09
CA ALA A 134 6.45 -2.91 11.88
C ALA A 134 5.41 -3.19 10.80
N ASN A 135 5.56 -2.65 9.60
CA ASN A 135 4.68 -2.91 8.47
C ASN A 135 5.52 -3.15 7.22
N ILE A 136 5.27 -4.25 6.50
CA ILE A 136 5.73 -4.38 5.11
C ILE A 136 4.77 -3.56 4.27
N VAL A 137 5.25 -2.61 3.48
CA VAL A 137 4.41 -1.68 2.72
C VAL A 137 4.48 -1.96 1.22
N TRP A 138 5.67 -2.33 0.73
CA TRP A 138 5.86 -2.72 -0.66
C TRP A 138 6.72 -3.98 -0.79
N VAL A 139 6.33 -4.85 -1.71
CA VAL A 139 7.14 -5.96 -2.23
C VAL A 139 7.27 -5.73 -3.74
N GLY A 140 8.40 -5.16 -4.15
CA GLY A 140 8.58 -4.66 -5.51
C GLY A 140 7.51 -3.62 -5.86
N PRO A 141 6.80 -3.77 -7.00
CA PRO A 141 5.74 -2.85 -7.41
C PRO A 141 4.39 -3.10 -6.73
N VAL A 142 4.29 -4.03 -5.77
CA VAL A 142 3.02 -4.41 -5.13
C VAL A 142 2.91 -3.77 -3.75
N HIS A 143 1.94 -2.87 -3.58
CA HIS A 143 1.59 -2.31 -2.28
C HIS A 143 0.83 -3.37 -1.46
N THR A 144 1.34 -3.70 -0.27
CA THR A 144 0.78 -4.73 0.61
C THR A 144 -0.52 -4.29 1.27
N GLY A 145 -0.85 -3.01 1.21
CA GLY A 145 -2.08 -2.43 1.76
C GLY A 145 -2.07 -2.23 3.26
N GLY A 146 -0.89 -2.30 3.88
CA GLY A 146 -0.77 -2.25 5.33
C GLY A 146 -1.59 -3.36 6.01
N PRO A 147 -2.00 -3.19 7.27
CA PRO A 147 -2.41 -4.31 8.11
C PRO A 147 -3.71 -4.96 7.61
N ARG A 148 -3.60 -6.15 7.00
CA ARG A 148 -4.73 -6.85 6.34
C ARG A 148 -4.97 -8.28 6.87
N PRO A 149 -6.23 -8.70 7.02
CA PRO A 149 -6.66 -10.10 7.15
C PRO A 149 -6.81 -10.87 5.82
N GLN A 150 -6.39 -10.32 4.67
CA GLN A 150 -6.56 -10.99 3.37
C GLN A 150 -5.36 -10.72 2.46
N VAL A 151 -4.59 -11.77 2.13
CA VAL A 151 -3.39 -11.60 1.28
C VAL A 151 -3.35 -12.71 0.24
N ARG A 152 -3.58 -12.35 -1.02
CA ARG A 152 -3.11 -13.17 -2.14
C ARG A 152 -1.58 -13.18 -2.09
N PRO A 153 -0.92 -14.32 -2.27
CA PRO A 153 0.54 -14.37 -2.30
C PRO A 153 1.11 -13.37 -3.33
N VAL A 154 2.14 -12.63 -2.93
CA VAL A 154 2.91 -11.82 -3.89
C VAL A 154 3.88 -12.73 -4.63
N ARG A 155 3.77 -12.79 -5.96
CA ARG A 155 4.70 -13.57 -6.79
C ARG A 155 5.99 -12.81 -7.03
N ILE A 156 7.12 -13.45 -6.75
CA ILE A 156 8.46 -12.91 -6.92
C ILE A 156 9.20 -13.80 -7.94
N PHE A 157 9.51 -13.23 -9.09
CA PHE A 157 10.20 -13.91 -10.21
C PHE A 157 11.43 -13.15 -10.72
N SER A 158 11.69 -11.96 -10.17
CA SER A 158 12.91 -11.19 -10.39
C SER A 158 13.31 -10.52 -9.08
N GLN A 159 14.51 -9.95 -9.02
CA GLN A 159 14.93 -9.15 -7.88
C GLN A 159 13.89 -8.04 -7.62
N VAL A 160 13.47 -7.91 -6.36
CA VAL A 160 12.50 -6.90 -5.92
C VAL A 160 13.03 -6.13 -4.73
N ARG A 161 12.63 -4.85 -4.65
CA ARG A 161 12.87 -4.02 -3.46
C ARG A 161 11.75 -4.24 -2.45
N LEU A 162 12.12 -4.56 -1.22
CA LEU A 162 11.23 -4.55 -0.07
C LEU A 162 11.23 -3.16 0.54
N LYS A 163 10.05 -2.68 0.93
CA LYS A 163 9.91 -1.47 1.76
C LYS A 163 9.10 -1.79 2.99
N ALA A 164 9.62 -1.39 4.14
CA ALA A 164 8.97 -1.53 5.42
C ALA A 164 9.01 -0.23 6.22
N GLU A 165 8.06 -0.08 7.11
CA GLU A 165 7.91 1.08 7.98
C GLU A 165 7.92 0.63 9.44
N GLY A 166 8.54 1.43 10.30
CA GLY A 166 8.68 1.17 11.73
C GLY A 166 8.32 2.38 12.58
N TYR A 167 7.59 2.14 13.67
CA TYR A 167 7.23 3.16 14.66
C TYR A 167 7.36 2.59 16.07
N ALA A 168 7.77 3.42 17.02
CA ALA A 168 7.73 3.10 18.44
C ALA A 168 7.25 4.31 19.25
N LEU A 169 6.33 4.10 20.18
CA LEU A 169 5.82 5.17 21.02
C LEU A 169 6.86 5.54 22.08
N GLY A 170 7.31 6.80 22.07
CA GLY A 170 8.25 7.32 23.07
C GLY A 170 9.71 6.89 22.87
N GLU A 171 10.02 6.15 21.80
CA GLU A 171 11.39 5.77 21.44
C GLU A 171 11.55 5.57 19.92
N GLU A 172 12.73 5.14 19.48
CA GLU A 172 13.04 4.91 18.07
C GLU A 172 13.13 3.41 17.75
N VAL A 173 12.72 3.02 16.54
CA VAL A 173 13.09 1.73 15.95
C VAL A 173 14.55 1.79 15.51
N VAL A 174 15.43 1.08 16.21
CA VAL A 174 16.88 1.12 15.98
C VAL A 174 17.34 0.11 14.92
N GLU A 175 16.58 -0.97 14.73
CA GLU A 175 16.93 -2.07 13.84
C GLU A 175 15.67 -2.61 13.16
N MET A 176 15.81 -2.98 11.88
CA MET A 176 14.78 -3.71 11.15
C MET A 176 15.40 -4.80 10.31
N ASP A 177 14.87 -6.02 10.45
CA ASP A 177 15.30 -7.20 9.70
C ASP A 177 14.14 -7.76 8.88
N TRP A 178 14.46 -8.55 7.87
CA TRP A 178 13.52 -9.36 7.12
C TRP A 178 13.99 -10.81 6.99
N SER A 179 13.06 -11.74 6.79
CA SER A 179 13.33 -13.13 6.44
C SER A 179 12.18 -13.71 5.62
N LEU A 180 12.48 -14.69 4.78
CA LEU A 180 11.47 -15.65 4.35
C LEU A 180 11.33 -16.73 5.41
N CYS A 181 10.09 -17.14 5.67
CA CYS A 181 9.76 -18.11 6.70
C CYS A 181 8.96 -19.26 6.10
N LEU A 182 9.29 -20.48 6.52
CA LEU A 182 8.56 -21.69 6.17
C LEU A 182 7.60 -22.07 7.30
N PRO A 183 6.43 -22.67 6.99
CA PRO A 183 5.59 -23.28 8.02
C PRO A 183 6.40 -24.31 8.82
N ALA A 184 6.38 -24.17 10.13
CA ALA A 184 7.03 -25.07 11.07
C ALA A 184 6.09 -25.28 12.26
N PRO A 185 5.11 -26.19 12.15
CA PRO A 185 4.25 -26.50 13.28
C PRO A 185 5.08 -27.03 14.44
N ASN A 186 4.75 -26.62 15.66
CA ASN A 186 5.42 -27.15 16.85
C ASN A 186 4.93 -28.58 17.18
N GLU A 187 5.57 -29.22 18.16
CA GLU A 187 5.23 -30.58 18.62
C GLU A 187 3.77 -30.75 19.05
N LEU A 188 3.08 -29.65 19.37
CA LEU A 188 1.67 -29.59 19.75
C LEU A 188 0.73 -29.30 18.56
N GLY A 189 1.24 -29.32 17.32
CA GLY A 189 0.47 -29.03 16.11
C GLY A 189 0.06 -27.56 15.95
N ARG A 190 0.60 -26.64 16.76
CA ARG A 190 0.30 -25.20 16.61
C ARG A 190 1.08 -24.66 15.43
N SER A 191 0.39 -23.85 14.61
CA SER A 191 1.00 -23.14 13.49
C SER A 191 2.16 -22.27 13.97
N GLY A 192 3.34 -22.50 13.40
CA GLY A 192 4.56 -21.75 13.64
C GLY A 192 5.28 -21.52 12.33
N TRP A 193 6.32 -20.69 12.38
CA TRP A 193 7.15 -20.40 11.22
C TRP A 193 8.62 -20.38 11.62
N ASN A 194 9.48 -20.95 10.77
CA ASN A 194 10.92 -20.87 10.93
C ASN A 194 11.49 -19.91 9.90
N ALA A 195 12.15 -18.85 10.39
CA ALA A 195 12.90 -17.92 9.56
C ALA A 195 14.10 -18.66 8.95
N LEU A 196 14.23 -18.62 7.62
CA LEU A 196 15.40 -19.18 6.94
C LEU A 196 16.68 -18.47 7.38
N ARG A 197 16.66 -17.14 7.31
CA ARG A 197 17.77 -16.28 7.73
C ARG A 197 17.29 -14.84 7.86
N TRP A 198 17.45 -14.26 9.04
CA TRP A 198 17.26 -12.82 9.24
C TRP A 198 18.35 -12.04 8.51
N ARG A 199 17.94 -11.07 7.71
CA ARG A 199 18.80 -10.15 6.95
C ARG A 199 18.43 -8.71 7.32
N PRO A 200 19.41 -7.82 7.55
CA PRO A 200 19.13 -6.45 7.93
C PRO A 200 18.52 -5.65 6.77
N MET A 201 17.69 -4.66 7.11
CA MET A 201 17.23 -3.62 6.20
C MET A 201 18.00 -2.32 6.43
N LYS A 202 18.14 -1.50 5.39
CA LYS A 202 18.77 -0.18 5.47
C LYS A 202 17.73 0.90 5.73
N ARG A 203 17.96 1.76 6.73
CA ARG A 203 17.11 2.93 6.98
C ARG A 203 17.22 3.93 5.82
N ALA A 204 16.09 4.26 5.21
CA ALA A 204 15.96 5.23 4.11
C ALA A 204 15.37 6.57 4.58
N PHE A 205 14.57 6.56 5.64
CA PHE A 205 13.97 7.76 6.25
C PHE A 205 13.83 7.59 7.77
N GLY A 206 13.90 8.72 8.49
CA GLY A 206 13.72 8.77 9.94
C GLY A 206 13.14 10.12 10.39
N ALA A 207 12.02 10.06 11.09
CA ALA A 207 11.33 11.16 11.76
C ALA A 207 10.46 10.58 12.90
N LEU A 208 9.15 10.89 12.93
CA LEU A 208 8.21 10.26 13.86
C LEU A 208 8.07 8.75 13.63
N TRP A 209 8.32 8.29 12.40
CA TRP A 209 8.47 6.89 12.02
C TRP A 209 9.77 6.73 11.23
N SER A 210 10.09 5.49 10.87
CA SER A 210 11.26 5.14 10.07
C SER A 210 10.83 4.33 8.85
N GLU A 211 11.50 4.54 7.71
CA GLU A 211 11.31 3.74 6.49
C GLU A 211 12.59 2.97 6.21
N TRP A 212 12.44 1.73 5.77
CA TRP A 212 13.51 0.76 5.63
C TRP A 212 13.39 0.05 4.29
N GLU A 213 14.53 -0.18 3.66
CA GLU A 213 14.61 -0.84 2.35
C GLU A 213 15.60 -2.00 2.37
N ALA A 214 15.30 -3.05 1.62
CA ALA A 214 16.21 -4.14 1.33
C ALA A 214 15.91 -4.70 -0.06
N ASP A 215 16.88 -5.39 -0.66
CA ASP A 215 16.68 -6.12 -1.89
C ASP A 215 16.50 -7.61 -1.59
N LEU A 216 15.52 -8.23 -2.24
CA LEU A 216 15.28 -9.66 -2.24
C LEU A 216 15.54 -10.18 -3.65
N ASP A 217 16.58 -11.00 -3.78
CA ASP A 217 16.87 -11.73 -5.01
C ASP A 217 16.25 -13.13 -4.92
N PRO A 218 15.31 -13.50 -5.82
CA PRO A 218 14.73 -14.84 -5.83
C PRO A 218 15.75 -15.94 -6.14
N LEU A 219 16.93 -15.61 -6.69
CA LEU A 219 18.00 -16.58 -6.94
C LEU A 219 18.70 -17.05 -5.65
N ASP A 220 18.57 -16.30 -4.55
CA ASP A 220 19.16 -16.66 -3.24
C ASP A 220 18.35 -17.73 -2.48
N VAL A 221 17.20 -18.14 -3.02
CA VAL A 221 16.20 -18.95 -2.30
C VAL A 221 15.61 -20.00 -3.23
N GLU A 222 15.27 -21.16 -2.69
CA GLU A 222 14.56 -22.17 -3.49
C GLU A 222 13.15 -21.72 -3.85
N PRO A 223 12.64 -22.04 -5.05
CA PRO A 223 11.26 -21.76 -5.43
C PRO A 223 10.26 -22.38 -4.45
N GLY A 224 9.16 -21.68 -4.18
CA GLY A 224 8.13 -22.17 -3.28
C GLY A 224 7.31 -21.07 -2.60
N SER A 225 6.42 -21.51 -1.72
CA SER A 225 5.55 -20.64 -0.92
C SER A 225 6.22 -20.33 0.42
N TYR A 226 6.29 -19.04 0.73
CA TYR A 226 6.90 -18.52 1.96
C TYR A 226 6.01 -17.47 2.60
N ILE A 227 6.30 -17.18 3.87
CA ILE A 227 5.86 -15.94 4.52
C ILE A 227 7.06 -15.01 4.60
N LEU A 228 7.00 -13.87 3.91
CA LEU A 228 7.94 -12.78 4.11
C LEU A 228 7.60 -12.08 5.42
N VAL A 229 8.54 -12.06 6.36
CA VAL A 229 8.37 -11.43 7.67
C VAL A 229 9.37 -10.29 7.81
N VAL A 230 8.93 -9.17 8.37
CA VAL A 230 9.81 -8.12 8.91
C VAL A 230 9.71 -8.09 10.42
N ARG A 231 10.81 -7.70 11.07
CA ARG A 231 10.88 -7.50 12.51
C ARG A 231 11.53 -6.16 12.81
N ALA A 232 10.83 -5.31 13.55
CA ALA A 232 11.37 -4.09 14.12
C ALA A 232 11.87 -4.35 15.55
N ARG A 233 12.98 -3.70 15.93
CA ARG A 233 13.49 -3.68 17.31
C ARG A 233 13.75 -2.25 17.76
N THR A 234 13.37 -1.95 19.00
CA THR A 234 13.65 -0.67 19.65
C THR A 234 14.87 -0.74 20.56
N GLY A 235 15.40 0.42 20.98
CA GLY A 235 16.56 0.48 21.86
C GLY A 235 16.31 -0.14 23.24
N SER A 236 15.06 -0.13 23.71
CA SER A 236 14.64 -0.78 24.95
C SER A 236 14.41 -2.29 24.83
N GLY A 237 14.50 -2.85 23.62
CA GLY A 237 14.23 -4.27 23.33
C GLY A 237 12.78 -4.57 22.94
N GLY A 238 11.95 -3.56 22.73
CA GLY A 238 10.61 -3.73 22.16
C GLY A 238 10.67 -4.34 20.76
N LEU A 239 9.71 -5.23 20.44
CA LEU A 239 9.66 -5.97 19.19
C LEU A 239 8.29 -5.85 18.53
N ALA A 240 8.28 -5.73 17.21
CA ALA A 240 7.08 -5.84 16.39
C ALA A 240 7.37 -6.61 15.11
N TYR A 241 6.33 -7.26 14.57
CA TYR A 241 6.44 -8.10 13.38
C TYR A 241 5.30 -7.78 12.42
N ASP A 242 5.58 -7.96 11.13
CA ASP A 242 4.56 -8.03 10.10
C ASP A 242 4.92 -9.07 9.06
N ALA A 243 3.92 -9.58 8.35
CA ALA A 243 4.03 -10.78 7.54
C ALA A 243 3.15 -10.71 6.28
N VAL A 244 3.72 -11.11 5.15
CA VAL A 244 3.05 -11.17 3.85
C VAL A 244 3.36 -12.51 3.19
N PRO A 245 2.36 -13.31 2.76
CA PRO A 245 2.62 -14.50 1.96
C PRO A 245 3.22 -14.11 0.60
N VAL A 246 4.24 -14.86 0.19
CA VAL A 246 4.92 -14.69 -1.09
C VAL A 246 5.13 -16.05 -1.76
N GLU A 247 5.18 -16.04 -3.08
CA GLU A 247 5.50 -17.20 -3.91
C GLU A 247 6.75 -16.86 -4.71
N VAL A 248 7.86 -17.53 -4.44
CA VAL A 248 9.10 -17.39 -5.20
C VAL A 248 9.05 -18.36 -6.37
N SER A 249 9.18 -17.85 -7.60
CA SER A 249 9.21 -18.65 -8.82
C SER A 249 10.43 -18.31 -9.67
N ARG A 250 10.98 -19.31 -10.37
CA ARG A 250 12.01 -19.12 -11.41
C ARG A 250 11.40 -18.97 -12.80
N GLU A 251 10.11 -19.24 -12.95
CA GLU A 251 9.41 -19.06 -14.21
C GLU A 251 9.03 -17.59 -14.38
N PRO A 252 9.29 -16.97 -15.54
CA PRO A 252 8.85 -15.62 -15.80
C PRO A 252 7.32 -15.56 -15.72
N SER A 253 6.80 -14.54 -15.04
CA SER A 253 5.35 -14.31 -15.01
C SER A 253 4.85 -14.07 -16.44
N PRO A 254 3.76 -14.73 -16.89
CA PRO A 254 3.14 -14.43 -18.18
C PRO A 254 2.51 -13.03 -18.23
N VAL A 255 2.45 -12.33 -17.09
CA VAL A 255 1.92 -10.97 -16.97
C VAL A 255 2.99 -10.06 -16.33
N PRO A 256 3.43 -8.97 -16.97
CA PRO A 256 4.37 -8.04 -16.37
C PRO A 256 3.78 -7.39 -15.12
N ALA A 257 4.56 -7.36 -14.04
CA ALA A 257 4.18 -6.65 -12.81
C ALA A 257 4.30 -5.15 -13.03
N LYS A 258 3.19 -4.49 -13.36
CA LYS A 258 3.11 -3.02 -13.40
C LYS A 258 2.74 -2.51 -12.00
N ALA A 259 3.38 -1.43 -11.56
CA ALA A 259 2.90 -0.61 -10.46
C ALA A 259 1.57 -0.01 -10.91
N GLY A 260 0.50 -0.73 -10.65
CA GLY A 260 -0.81 -0.43 -11.19
C GLY A 260 -1.88 -0.66 -10.15
N PRO A 261 -3.12 -0.23 -10.44
CA PRO A 261 -4.25 -0.27 -9.52
C PRO A 261 -4.72 -1.67 -9.09
N LYS A 262 -3.93 -2.74 -9.27
CA LYS A 262 -4.23 -4.09 -8.78
C LYS A 262 -4.12 -4.20 -7.25
N GLY A 263 -4.75 -3.26 -6.55
CA GLY A 263 -5.39 -3.50 -5.27
C GLY A 263 -6.45 -4.57 -5.51
N VAL A 264 -6.13 -5.79 -5.09
CA VAL A 264 -6.98 -6.98 -5.19
C VAL A 264 -8.41 -6.67 -4.75
N PHE A 265 -9.32 -6.52 -5.72
CA PHE A 265 -10.75 -6.88 -5.76
C PHE A 265 -11.29 -6.58 -7.18
N GLU A 266 -10.89 -7.38 -8.16
CA GLU A 266 -11.74 -7.60 -9.34
C GLU A 266 -12.03 -9.10 -9.41
N LEU A 267 -13.21 -9.48 -8.92
CA LEU A 267 -13.94 -10.61 -9.47
C LEU A 267 -14.62 -10.07 -10.74
N THR A 268 -13.91 -10.07 -11.87
CA THR A 268 -14.62 -10.14 -13.14
C THR A 268 -15.15 -11.56 -13.26
N GLY A 269 -16.35 -11.78 -12.74
CA GLY A 269 -17.15 -12.91 -13.19
C GLY A 269 -17.39 -12.69 -14.68
N LEU A 270 -16.79 -13.56 -15.51
CA LEU A 270 -17.33 -13.82 -16.84
C LEU A 270 -18.79 -14.23 -16.60
N ARG A 271 -19.72 -13.38 -17.01
CA ARG A 271 -21.05 -13.84 -17.39
C ARG A 271 -21.11 -13.75 -18.90
N GLU A 272 -21.30 -14.92 -19.50
CA GLU A 272 -21.86 -15.08 -20.84
C GLU A 272 -23.16 -14.29 -20.99
#